data_AF-A0A956K8D3-F1
#
_entry.id   AF-A0A956K8D3-F1
#
_cell.length_a   1.000
_cell.length_b   1.000
_cell.length_c   1.000
_cell.angle_alpha   90.00
_cell.angle_beta   90.00
_cell.angle_gamma   90.00
#
_symmetry.space_group_name_H-M   'P 1'
#
loop_
_entity.id
_entity.type
_entity.pdbx_description
1 polymer ?
#
loop_
_entity_poly.entity_id
_entity_poly.type
_entity_poly.pdbx_seq_one_letter_code
_entity_poly.pdbx_strand_id
1 'polypeptide(L)'
;MSTRAEAIAIVGMACRFPGGANDPESFWGVLEAGLPVDSEITPDRFDVDALFDPEPGQPGKTYVRRFGLVDDLAGFDNGFFRISAAEARYMDP
;
A
#
# COMPACT_ATOMS: atom_id res chain seq x y z
N MET A 1 -29.23 -23.73 26.90
CA MET A 1 -28.69 -23.56 25.54
C MET A 1 -27.52 -22.60 25.63
N SER A 2 -26.30 -23.05 25.30
CA SER A 2 -25.10 -22.21 25.30
C SER A 2 -25.15 -21.29 24.09
N THR A 3 -25.30 -19.99 24.31
CA THR A 3 -25.37 -18.94 23.28
C THR A 3 -23.99 -18.40 22.91
N ARG A 4 -22.92 -19.20 23.07
CA ARG A 4 -21.58 -18.76 22.65
C ARG A 4 -21.42 -19.05 21.15
N ALA A 5 -21.19 -18.00 20.37
CA ALA A 5 -20.84 -18.13 18.97
C ALA A 5 -19.65 -19.08 18.80
N GLU A 6 -19.68 -19.88 17.75
CA GLU A 6 -18.58 -20.79 17.39
C GLU A 6 -17.29 -20.00 17.15
N ALA A 7 -16.16 -20.52 17.64
CA ALA A 7 -14.87 -19.86 17.48
C ALA A 7 -14.38 -19.99 16.03
N ILE A 8 -13.91 -18.90 15.45
CA ILE A 8 -13.35 -18.86 14.09
C ILE A 8 -11.83 -18.77 14.19
N ALA A 9 -11.13 -19.65 13.48
CA ALA A 9 -9.67 -19.67 13.43
C ALA A 9 -9.15 -18.87 12.21
N ILE A 10 -8.06 -18.12 12.42
CA ILE A 10 -7.28 -17.53 11.35
C ILE A 10 -6.21 -18.55 10.93
N VAL A 11 -6.31 -19.06 9.71
CA VAL A 11 -5.43 -20.13 9.20
C VAL A 11 -4.44 -19.66 8.13
N GLY A 12 -4.49 -18.38 7.74
CA GLY A 12 -3.59 -17.79 6.75
C GLY A 12 -3.59 -16.27 6.79
N MET A 13 -2.48 -15.67 6.36
CA MET A 13 -2.28 -14.23 6.27
C MET A 13 -1.30 -13.90 5.12
N ALA A 14 -1.50 -12.76 4.49
CA ALA A 14 -0.61 -12.18 3.48
C ALA A 14 -0.78 -10.65 3.53
N CYS A 15 0.28 -9.90 3.23
CA CYS A 15 0.23 -8.44 3.22
C CYS A 15 1.27 -7.85 2.28
N ARG A 16 1.04 -6.59 1.89
CA ARG A 16 2.04 -5.68 1.33
C ARG A 16 1.89 -4.33 2.01
N PHE A 17 2.97 -3.85 2.63
CA PHE A 17 3.00 -2.62 3.41
C PHE A 17 4.25 -1.79 3.07
N PRO A 18 4.27 -0.50 3.45
CA PRO A 18 5.44 0.34 3.30
C PRO A 18 6.66 -0.20 4.06
N GLY A 19 7.85 0.17 3.59
CA GLY A 19 9.12 -0.30 4.16
C GLY A 19 9.57 -1.67 3.66
N GLY A 20 9.11 -2.09 2.48
CA GLY A 20 9.48 -3.37 1.87
C GLY A 20 8.83 -4.60 2.52
N ALA A 21 7.80 -4.40 3.34
CA ALA A 21 7.08 -5.47 4.04
C ALA A 21 6.10 -6.16 3.08
N ASN A 22 6.59 -7.15 2.34
CA ASN A 22 5.84 -7.88 1.31
C ASN A 22 5.27 -9.22 1.77
N ASP A 23 5.40 -9.52 3.06
CA ASP A 23 4.89 -10.71 3.73
C ASP A 23 4.80 -10.46 5.26
N PRO A 24 4.14 -11.34 6.03
CA PRO A 24 4.00 -11.18 7.48
C PRO A 24 5.31 -11.13 8.26
N GLU A 25 6.35 -11.84 7.79
CA GLU A 25 7.65 -11.93 8.48
C GLU A 25 8.41 -10.61 8.35
N SER A 26 8.48 -10.07 7.13
CA SER A 26 9.05 -8.76 6.84
C SER A 26 8.26 -7.63 7.51
N PHE A 27 6.92 -7.73 7.57
CA PHE A 27 6.10 -6.78 8.32
C PHE A 27 6.43 -6.81 9.82
N TRP A 28 6.58 -7.99 10.42
CA TRP A 28 6.99 -8.10 11.81
C TRP A 28 8.36 -7.45 12.05
N GLY A 29 9.33 -7.66 11.15
CA GLY A 29 10.64 -7.01 11.22
C GLY A 29 10.56 -5.48 11.18
N VAL A 30 9.65 -4.91 10.38
CA VAL A 30 9.40 -3.45 10.36
C VAL A 30 8.88 -2.96 11.72
N LEU A 31 7.95 -3.69 12.33
CA LEU A 31 7.40 -3.34 13.64
C LEU A 31 8.46 -3.41 14.75
N GLU A 32 9.27 -4.46 14.75
CA GLU A 32 10.36 -4.63 15.72
C GLU A 32 11.42 -3.54 15.59
N ALA A 33 11.73 -3.10 14.37
CA ALA A 33 12.67 -2.01 14.13
C ALA A 33 12.15 -0.67 14.68
N GLY A 34 10.83 -0.47 14.72
CA GLY A 34 10.21 0.74 15.27
C GLY A 34 10.57 2.03 14.52
N LEU A 35 11.04 1.91 13.27
CA LEU A 35 11.45 3.03 12.45
C LEU A 35 10.31 3.52 11.55
N PRO A 36 10.25 4.82 11.24
CA PRO A 36 9.30 5.35 10.27
C PRO A 36 9.58 4.77 8.87
N VAL A 37 8.51 4.32 8.21
CA VAL A 37 8.54 3.75 6.84
C VAL A 37 7.84 4.64 5.81
N ASP A 38 7.60 5.91 6.17
CA ASP A 38 7.10 6.90 5.23
C ASP A 38 8.24 7.45 4.37
N SER A 39 7.94 7.77 3.13
CA SER A 39 8.87 8.34 2.17
C SER A 39 8.24 9.54 1.46
N GLU A 40 9.07 10.32 0.78
CA GLU A 40 8.54 11.25 -0.21
C GLU A 40 8.00 10.47 -1.41
N ILE A 41 7.02 11.05 -2.09
CA ILE A 41 6.50 10.44 -3.29
C ILE A 41 7.49 10.60 -4.44
N THR A 42 7.66 9.53 -5.19
CA THR A 42 8.52 9.53 -6.36
C THR A 42 7.80 10.18 -7.55
N PRO A 43 8.51 10.93 -8.41
CA PRO A 43 7.88 11.65 -9.54
C PRO A 43 7.18 10.75 -10.57
N ASP A 44 7.45 9.44 -10.59
CA ASP A 44 6.75 8.47 -11.44
C ASP A 44 5.28 8.25 -11.04
N ARG A 45 4.88 8.65 -9.83
CA ARG A 45 3.47 8.67 -9.39
C ARG A 45 2.80 9.98 -9.79
N PHE A 46 3.31 11.07 -9.24
CA PHE A 46 2.89 12.44 -9.55
C PHE A 46 3.91 13.45 -9.03
N ASP A 47 3.88 14.66 -9.60
CA ASP A 47 4.70 15.78 -9.15
C ASP A 47 4.11 16.38 -7.86
N VAL A 48 4.69 16.03 -6.72
CA VAL A 48 4.28 16.55 -5.40
C VAL A 48 4.57 18.03 -5.23
N ASP A 49 5.61 18.55 -5.88
CA ASP A 49 5.96 19.96 -5.75
C ASP A 49 4.93 20.85 -6.46
N ALA A 50 4.36 20.37 -7.58
CA ALA A 50 3.24 21.02 -8.23
C ALA A 50 1.95 21.04 -7.37
N LEU A 51 1.77 20.05 -6.49
CA LEU A 51 0.56 19.88 -5.67
C LEU A 51 0.70 20.40 -4.24
N PHE A 52 1.92 20.68 -3.77
CA PHE A 52 2.12 21.08 -2.38
C PHE A 52 1.77 22.54 -2.11
N ASP A 53 1.12 22.78 -0.97
CA ASP A 53 0.98 24.09 -0.35
C ASP A 53 1.07 23.92 1.18
N PRO A 54 1.92 24.66 1.90
CA PRO A 54 2.03 24.53 3.35
C PRO A 54 0.75 24.99 4.09
N GLU A 55 -0.10 25.83 3.48
CA GLU A 55 -1.37 26.27 4.07
C GLU A 55 -2.46 25.20 3.89
N PRO A 56 -3.02 24.65 4.97
CA PRO A 56 -4.09 23.66 4.86
C PRO A 56 -5.36 24.25 4.23
N GLY A 57 -6.04 23.45 3.40
CA GLY A 57 -7.36 23.80 2.85
C GLY A 57 -7.32 24.60 1.55
N GLN A 58 -6.14 24.84 0.97
CA GLN A 58 -6.04 25.41 -0.37
C GLN A 58 -6.63 24.46 -1.43
N PRO A 59 -7.60 24.91 -2.26
CA PRO A 59 -8.24 24.05 -3.26
C PRO A 59 -7.23 23.44 -4.25
N GLY A 60 -7.29 22.11 -4.42
CA GLY A 60 -6.41 21.39 -5.34
C GLY A 60 -4.97 21.23 -4.86
N LYS A 61 -4.67 21.55 -3.59
CA LYS A 61 -3.36 21.40 -2.97
C LYS A 61 -3.36 20.40 -1.82
N THR A 62 -2.18 19.88 -1.49
CA THR A 62 -1.92 19.08 -0.30
C THR A 62 -0.85 19.74 0.58
N TYR A 63 -1.04 19.71 1.90
CA TYR A 63 -0.01 20.12 2.85
C TYR A 63 0.82 18.93 3.36
N VAL A 64 0.56 17.72 2.85
CA VAL A 64 1.25 16.47 3.20
C VAL A 64 2.26 16.12 2.10
N ARG A 65 3.52 15.86 2.50
CA ARG A 65 4.63 15.46 1.60
C ARG A 65 5.16 14.04 1.82
N ARG A 66 4.87 13.44 2.97
CA ARG A 66 5.37 12.11 3.33
C ARG A 66 4.22 11.11 3.34
N PHE A 67 4.45 9.95 2.75
CA PHE A 67 3.43 8.94 2.48
C PHE A 67 3.98 7.55 2.81
N GLY A 68 3.12 6.67 3.29
CA GLY A 68 3.42 5.24 3.30
C GLY A 68 3.17 4.68 1.91
N LEU A 69 4.24 4.33 1.18
CA LEU A 69 4.15 3.82 -0.18
C LEU A 69 4.44 2.32 -0.21
N VAL A 70 3.64 1.58 -0.98
CA VAL A 70 3.91 0.18 -1.30
C VAL A 70 4.74 0.13 -2.59
N ASP A 71 5.75 -0.74 -2.60
CA ASP A 71 6.60 -0.96 -3.76
C ASP A 71 5.82 -1.61 -4.92
N ASP A 72 6.21 -1.26 -6.15
CA ASP A 72 5.69 -1.89 -7.37
C ASP A 72 4.15 -1.92 -7.45
N LEU A 73 3.47 -0.83 -7.07
CA LEU A 73 1.99 -0.75 -7.11
C LEU A 73 1.40 -1.14 -8.48
N ALA A 74 2.12 -0.91 -9.59
CA ALA A 74 1.62 -1.21 -10.93
C ALA A 74 2.00 -2.63 -11.42
N GLY A 75 2.83 -3.36 -10.66
CA GLY A 75 3.29 -4.69 -11.02
C GLY A 75 2.18 -5.73 -10.87
N PHE A 76 1.90 -6.46 -11.96
CA PHE A 76 0.88 -7.49 -11.98
C PHE A 76 1.28 -8.64 -12.93
N ASP A 77 1.33 -9.87 -12.41
CA ASP A 77 1.62 -11.07 -13.19
C ASP A 77 0.38 -11.55 -13.94
N ASN A 78 0.06 -10.86 -15.04
CA ASN A 78 -1.12 -11.17 -15.84
C ASN A 78 -1.10 -12.59 -16.44
N GLY A 79 0.08 -13.15 -16.72
CA GLY A 79 0.25 -14.47 -17.30
C GLY A 79 -0.15 -15.56 -16.32
N PHE A 80 0.25 -15.43 -15.05
CA PHE A 80 -0.18 -16.31 -13.98
C PHE A 80 -1.71 -16.34 -13.83
N PHE A 81 -2.34 -15.16 -13.85
CA PHE A 81 -3.80 -15.02 -13.73
C PHE A 81 -4.57 -15.26 -15.04
N ARG A 82 -3.88 -15.53 -16.15
CA ARG A 82 -4.47 -15.73 -17.48
C ARG A 82 -5.30 -14.54 -17.96
N ILE A 83 -4.85 -13.33 -17.63
CA ILE A 83 -5.44 -12.06 -18.06
C ILE A 83 -4.59 -11.50 -19.19
N SER A 84 -5.22 -10.96 -20.24
CA SER A 84 -4.45 -10.35 -21.32
C SER A 84 -3.74 -9.07 -20.87
N ALA A 85 -2.62 -8.72 -21.51
CA ALA A 85 -1.93 -7.46 -21.22
C ALA A 85 -2.82 -6.22 -21.45
N ALA A 86 -3.75 -6.31 -22.39
CA ALA A 86 -4.70 -5.23 -22.66
C ALA A 86 -5.69 -5.05 -21.50
N GLU A 87 -6.25 -6.13 -20.97
CA GLU A 87 -7.15 -6.09 -19.81
C GLU A 87 -6.41 -5.62 -18.56
N ALA A 88 -5.25 -6.21 -18.25
CA ALA A 88 -4.46 -5.86 -17.07
C ALA A 88 -4.11 -4.36 -17.00
N ARG A 89 -3.89 -3.71 -18.15
CA ARG A 89 -3.57 -2.27 -18.21
C ARG A 89 -4.72 -1.37 -17.74
N TYR A 90 -5.96 -1.83 -17.83
CA TYR A 90 -7.15 -1.09 -17.43
C TYR A 90 -7.75 -1.58 -16.10
N MET A 91 -7.07 -2.51 -15.42
CA MET A 91 -7.45 -2.92 -14.09
C MET A 91 -6.91 -1.92 -13.07
N ASP A 92 -7.75 -1.58 -12.09
CA ASP A 92 -7.29 -0.86 -10.91
C ASP A 92 -6.33 -1.77 -10.11
N PRO A 93 -5.15 -1.26 -9.70
CA PRO A 93 -4.24 -1.96 -8.80
C PRO A 93 -4.81 -2.29 -7.42
#